data_AF-A0A8J5T5F3-F1
#
_entry.id   AF-A0A8J5T5F3-F1
#
_cell.length_a   1.000
_cell.length_b   1.000
_cell.length_c   1.000
_cell.angle_alpha   90.00
_cell.angle_beta   90.00
_cell.angle_gamma   90.00
#
_symmetry.space_group_name_H-M   'P 1'
#
loop_
_entity.id
_entity.type
_entity.pdbx_description
1 polymer ?
#
loop_
_entity_poly.entity_id
_entity_poly.type
_entity_poly.pdbx_seq_one_letter_code
_entity_poly.pdbx_strand_id
1 'polypeptide(L)'
;MAPSCRILDKTIVNLETELSAARTRQESFLTGSPASEEPRSSEFVGRRKYFMVIGINTAFSSRKRRDSIRRTWMPQGEKRRKLEEEKGIIIRFVIGHSAISGGIVDRAIEAEERKHGDFMRLDHVEGYLELSGKTKTYIATAVSLWDADFYVKVDDDVHVNIATLGKILSKHVSKPRVYIGCMKSGPVLSDKDVRYYEPEHWKFGDAGNKYFRHATGQLYAISKDLATYISINRHVLHKYINEDVSLGSWFIGLDVEHIDDRRLCCGTPPDCEWKAQAGNTCAASFDWKCSGICNSVENIWEVHNRCGESEKSLWISSF
;
A
#
# COMPACT_ATOMS: atom_id res chain seq x y z
N MET A 1 -29.04 37.07 21.40
CA MET A 1 -27.57 37.26 21.39
C MET A 1 -26.94 36.11 22.15
N ALA A 2 -26.31 35.16 21.44
CA ALA A 2 -25.68 33.98 22.04
C ALA A 2 -24.15 34.09 21.88
N PRO A 3 -23.37 34.41 22.93
CA PRO A 3 -21.91 34.50 22.85
C PRO A 3 -21.20 33.14 23.03
N SER A 4 -21.92 32.04 23.22
CA SER A 4 -21.34 30.78 23.73
C SER A 4 -20.61 29.91 22.69
N CYS A 5 -20.88 30.05 21.39
CA CYS A 5 -20.31 29.15 20.37
C CYS A 5 -18.85 29.51 20.04
N ARG A 6 -18.53 30.81 19.92
CA ARG A 6 -17.18 31.30 19.59
C ARG A 6 -16.13 31.03 20.66
N ILE A 7 -16.55 30.86 21.91
CA ILE A 7 -15.65 30.55 23.03
C ILE A 7 -15.27 29.07 22.97
N LEU A 8 -16.23 28.19 22.68
CA LEU A 8 -15.98 26.75 22.53
C LEU A 8 -15.04 26.45 21.35
N ASP A 9 -15.26 27.10 20.21
CA ASP A 9 -14.40 26.94 19.03
C ASP A 9 -12.95 27.36 19.31
N LYS A 10 -12.75 28.44 20.08
CA LYS A 10 -11.41 28.87 20.52
C LYS A 10 -10.78 27.89 21.49
N THR A 11 -11.56 27.30 22.40
CA THR A 11 -11.07 26.28 23.32
C THR A 11 -10.64 25.01 22.57
N ILE A 12 -11.41 24.58 21.56
CA ILE A 12 -11.07 23.42 20.72
C ILE A 12 -9.77 23.69 19.94
N VAL A 13 -9.66 24.84 19.27
CA VAL A 13 -8.44 25.21 18.52
C VAL A 13 -7.23 25.29 19.45
N ASN A 14 -7.38 25.83 20.67
CA ASN A 14 -6.29 25.86 21.64
C ASN A 14 -5.87 24.46 22.09
N LEU A 15 -6.83 23.56 22.34
CA LEU A 15 -6.55 22.17 22.73
C LEU A 15 -5.89 21.39 21.59
N GLU A 16 -6.30 21.61 20.33
CA GLU A 16 -5.64 21.01 19.16
C GLU A 16 -4.20 21.52 19.02
N THR A 17 -3.97 22.80 19.28
CA THR A 17 -2.64 23.41 19.23
C THR A 17 -1.73 22.87 20.34
N GLU A 18 -2.26 22.74 21.57
CA GLU A 18 -1.55 22.14 22.70
C GLU A 18 -1.26 20.65 22.48
N LEU A 19 -2.20 19.90 21.90
CA LEU A 19 -2.03 18.49 21.56
C LEU A 19 -0.96 18.30 20.48
N SER A 20 -0.92 19.19 19.48
CA SER A 20 0.12 19.19 18.47
C SER A 20 1.49 19.51 19.07
N ALA A 21 1.58 20.52 19.94
CA ALA A 21 2.81 20.88 20.62
C ALA A 21 3.33 19.76 21.56
N ALA A 22 2.40 19.07 22.25
CA ALA A 22 2.73 17.92 23.11
C ALA A 22 3.26 16.73 22.29
N ARG A 23 2.68 16.45 21.12
CA ARG A 23 3.16 15.41 20.18
C ARG A 23 4.56 15.71 19.66
N THR A 24 4.83 16.96 19.25
CA THR A 24 6.17 17.37 18.79
C THR A 24 7.21 17.26 19.92
N ARG A 25 6.84 17.60 21.17
CA ARG A 25 7.72 17.37 22.32
C ARG A 25 7.98 15.88 22.52
N GLN A 26 6.96 15.04 22.49
CA GLN A 26 7.13 13.59 22.67
C GLN A 26 8.01 12.97 21.58
N GLU A 27 7.90 13.42 20.33
CA GLU A 27 8.80 13.01 19.23
C GLU A 27 10.25 13.44 19.51
N SER A 28 10.47 14.66 20.00
CA SER A 28 11.82 15.14 20.35
C SER A 28 12.46 14.38 21.52
N PHE A 29 11.66 13.91 22.48
CA PHE A 29 12.14 13.08 23.60
C PHE A 29 12.50 11.65 23.17
N LEU A 30 11.83 11.10 22.15
CA LEU A 30 12.13 9.77 21.60
C LEU A 30 13.39 9.75 20.72
N THR A 31 13.80 10.89 20.16
CA THR A 31 14.97 11.00 19.27
C THR A 31 16.27 11.44 19.95
N GLY A 32 16.30 11.56 21.29
CA GLY A 32 17.50 11.69 22.11
C GLY A 32 18.71 12.43 21.51
N SER A 33 18.71 13.77 21.56
CA SER A 33 19.95 14.60 21.53
C SER A 33 19.68 16.00 22.11
N PRO A 34 20.62 16.62 22.87
CA PRO A 34 20.39 17.89 23.57
C PRO A 34 20.53 19.10 22.66
N ALA A 35 19.78 20.15 23.00
CA ALA A 35 19.67 21.41 22.28
C ALA A 35 20.94 22.27 22.32
N SER A 36 21.36 22.75 21.15
CA SER A 36 21.93 24.10 20.96
C SER A 36 22.08 24.38 19.46
N GLU A 37 21.15 25.13 18.87
CA GLU A 37 21.40 26.11 17.80
C GLU A 37 20.10 26.90 17.54
N GLU A 38 20.22 28.22 17.50
CA GLU A 38 19.15 29.19 17.23
C GLU A 38 18.42 28.89 15.91
N PRO A 39 17.15 29.31 15.75
CA PRO A 39 16.36 28.95 14.60
C PRO A 39 16.89 29.68 13.36
N ARG A 40 17.76 29.01 12.60
CA ARG A 40 17.85 29.29 11.17
C ARG A 40 16.47 29.00 10.61
N SER A 41 15.82 30.03 10.09
CA SER A 41 14.66 29.93 9.22
C SER A 41 15.04 29.06 8.02
N SER A 42 15.03 27.74 8.19
CA SER A 42 14.96 26.83 7.06
C SER A 42 13.59 27.08 6.48
N GLU A 43 13.55 27.74 5.33
CA GLU A 43 12.42 27.64 4.42
C GLU A 43 11.89 26.21 4.50
N PHE A 44 10.58 26.04 4.73
CA PHE A 44 9.93 24.77 4.48
C PHE A 44 10.15 24.47 3.00
N VAL A 45 11.27 23.84 2.65
CA VAL A 45 11.48 23.24 1.34
C VAL A 45 10.43 22.15 1.28
N GLY A 46 9.28 22.49 0.71
CA GLY A 46 8.12 21.61 0.63
C GLY A 46 8.58 20.27 0.09
N ARG A 47 8.26 19.19 0.82
CA ARG A 47 8.59 17.84 0.37
C ARG A 47 8.03 17.68 -1.05
N ARG A 48 8.86 17.16 -1.95
CA ARG A 48 8.45 16.88 -3.32
C ARG A 48 7.15 16.06 -3.30
N LYS A 49 6.15 16.52 -4.05
CA LYS A 49 4.90 15.78 -4.23
C LYS A 49 5.08 14.69 -5.28
N TYR A 50 4.53 13.53 -4.98
CA TYR A 50 4.48 12.35 -5.82
C TYR A 50 3.04 12.03 -6.18
N PHE A 51 2.85 11.36 -7.31
CA PHE A 51 1.52 10.93 -7.72
C PHE A 51 1.10 9.65 -6.97
N MET A 52 1.96 8.63 -6.96
CA MET A 52 1.70 7.41 -6.19
C MET A 52 2.96 6.70 -5.71
N VAL A 53 2.83 6.00 -4.58
CA VAL A 53 3.85 5.09 -4.04
C VAL A 53 3.32 3.67 -4.10
N ILE A 54 3.99 2.80 -4.86
CA ILE A 54 3.66 1.38 -5.00
C ILE A 54 4.61 0.55 -4.13
N GLY A 55 4.04 -0.10 -3.12
CA GLY A 55 4.73 -1.09 -2.28
C GLY A 55 4.37 -2.50 -2.70
N ILE A 56 5.37 -3.26 -3.15
CA ILE A 56 5.22 -4.67 -3.53
C ILE A 56 5.58 -5.52 -2.31
N ASN A 57 4.58 -6.02 -1.59
CA ASN A 57 4.80 -6.88 -0.43
C ASN A 57 5.45 -8.21 -0.88
N THR A 58 6.62 -8.51 -0.33
CA THR A 58 7.42 -9.70 -0.70
C THR A 58 8.03 -10.37 0.54
N ALA A 59 8.47 -11.63 0.44
CA ALA A 59 9.11 -12.34 1.53
C ALA A 59 10.57 -12.69 1.21
N PHE A 60 11.33 -13.14 2.21
CA PHE A 60 12.72 -13.61 2.02
C PHE A 60 12.83 -14.71 0.96
N SER A 61 11.87 -15.65 0.96
CA SER A 61 11.79 -16.77 0.00
C SER A 61 11.44 -16.35 -1.43
N SER A 62 10.89 -15.15 -1.63
CA SER A 62 10.35 -14.69 -2.91
C SER A 62 11.39 -14.10 -3.86
N ARG A 63 12.68 -14.41 -3.70
CA ARG A 63 13.75 -13.85 -4.56
C ARG A 63 13.47 -14.00 -6.05
N LYS A 64 13.06 -15.20 -6.47
CA LYS A 64 12.77 -15.48 -7.89
C LYS A 64 11.58 -14.67 -8.40
N ARG A 65 10.55 -14.46 -7.58
CA ARG A 65 9.38 -13.63 -7.93
C ARG A 65 9.78 -12.17 -8.15
N ARG A 66 10.61 -11.61 -7.25
CA ARG A 66 11.15 -10.24 -7.42
C ARG A 66 11.94 -10.10 -8.72
N ASP A 67 12.80 -11.07 -9.04
CA ASP A 67 13.53 -11.06 -10.31
C ASP A 67 12.59 -11.16 -11.53
N SER A 68 11.50 -11.94 -11.45
CA SER A 68 10.50 -11.99 -12.53
C SER A 68 9.72 -10.68 -12.67
N ILE A 69 9.36 -10.00 -11.57
CA ILE A 69 8.73 -8.67 -11.59
C ILE A 69 9.66 -7.63 -12.24
N ARG A 70 10.93 -7.60 -11.85
CA ARG A 70 11.96 -6.72 -12.45
C ARG A 70 12.13 -6.94 -13.95
N ARG A 71 12.05 -8.20 -14.39
CA ARG A 71 12.16 -8.56 -15.81
C ARG A 71 10.91 -8.25 -16.61
N THR A 72 9.78 -8.02 -15.96
CA THR A 72 8.49 -7.73 -16.59
C THR A 72 8.09 -6.27 -16.40
N TRP A 73 7.18 -6.00 -15.47
CA TRP A 73 6.44 -4.75 -15.41
C TRP A 73 7.11 -3.68 -14.56
N MET A 74 8.10 -4.02 -13.72
CA MET A 74 8.78 -3.05 -12.87
C MET A 74 10.03 -2.47 -13.57
N PRO A 75 10.07 -1.16 -13.85
CA PRO A 75 11.27 -0.52 -14.38
C PRO A 75 12.47 -0.65 -13.43
N GLN A 76 13.68 -0.77 -14.00
CA GLN A 76 14.93 -0.92 -13.26
C GLN A 76 15.91 0.21 -13.57
N GLY A 77 16.87 0.44 -12.67
CA GLY A 77 17.98 1.38 -12.87
C GLY A 77 17.52 2.77 -13.28
N GLU A 78 18.09 3.27 -14.39
CA GLU A 78 17.77 4.59 -14.95
C GLU A 78 16.29 4.77 -15.31
N LYS A 79 15.64 3.72 -15.86
CA LYS A 79 14.21 3.81 -16.19
C LYS A 79 13.37 4.02 -14.92
N ARG A 80 13.75 3.40 -13.81
CA ARG A 80 13.07 3.60 -12.52
C ARG A 80 13.30 5.00 -11.98
N ARG A 81 14.54 5.50 -11.98
CA ARG A 81 14.85 6.86 -11.55
C ARG A 81 14.06 7.89 -12.37
N LYS A 82 14.04 7.72 -13.69
CA LYS A 82 13.24 8.55 -14.60
C LYS A 82 11.74 8.51 -14.27
N LEU A 83 11.21 7.34 -13.91
CA LEU A 83 9.81 7.20 -13.49
C LEU A 83 9.51 8.02 -12.22
N GLU A 84 10.42 7.97 -11.24
CA GLU A 84 10.30 8.74 -10.00
C GLU A 84 10.40 10.25 -10.26
N GLU A 85 11.32 10.65 -11.15
CA GLU A 85 11.62 12.04 -11.47
C GLU A 85 10.60 12.70 -12.41
N GLU A 86 10.10 12.00 -13.42
CA GLU A 86 9.21 12.60 -14.42
C GLU A 86 7.74 12.34 -14.16
N LYS A 87 7.41 11.20 -13.54
CA LYS A 87 6.02 10.80 -13.30
C LYS A 87 5.61 10.85 -11.83
N GLY A 88 6.57 11.05 -10.91
CA GLY A 88 6.29 11.05 -9.49
C GLY A 88 5.75 9.69 -9.00
N ILE A 89 6.18 8.59 -9.62
CA ILE A 89 5.76 7.24 -9.24
C ILE A 89 6.93 6.53 -8.57
N ILE A 90 6.79 6.20 -7.29
CA ILE A 90 7.76 5.41 -6.53
C ILE A 90 7.34 3.94 -6.56
N ILE A 91 8.27 3.02 -6.81
CA ILE A 91 8.01 1.57 -6.75
C ILE A 91 9.11 0.90 -5.93
N ARG A 92 8.74 0.20 -4.85
CA ARG A 92 9.68 -0.51 -3.98
C ARG A 92 9.16 -1.88 -3.57
N PHE A 93 10.06 -2.85 -3.48
CA PHE A 93 9.79 -4.11 -2.79
C PHE A 93 9.76 -3.88 -1.29
N VAL A 94 8.65 -4.21 -0.63
CA VAL A 94 8.45 -3.97 0.80
C VAL A 94 8.81 -5.22 1.56
N ILE A 95 9.83 -5.10 2.42
CA ILE A 95 10.35 -6.22 3.19
C ILE A 95 10.77 -5.77 4.60
N GLY A 96 10.37 -6.53 5.60
CA GLY A 96 10.85 -6.40 6.97
C GLY A 96 12.23 -7.00 7.17
N HIS A 97 12.57 -7.26 8.42
CA HIS A 97 13.80 -7.93 8.83
C HIS A 97 13.49 -9.28 9.46
N SER A 98 14.51 -10.14 9.54
CA SER A 98 14.34 -11.40 10.24
C SER A 98 14.33 -11.16 11.75
N ALA A 99 13.80 -12.13 12.52
CA ALA A 99 13.81 -12.05 13.99
C ALA A 99 15.24 -12.03 14.57
N ILE A 100 16.21 -12.60 13.85
CA ILE A 100 17.62 -12.65 14.24
C ILE A 100 18.43 -11.77 13.29
N SER A 101 18.69 -10.54 13.72
CA SER A 101 19.44 -9.57 12.93
C SER A 101 20.80 -10.11 12.48
N GLY A 102 21.18 -9.82 11.23
CA GLY A 102 22.45 -10.25 10.64
C GLY A 102 22.48 -11.70 10.16
N GLY A 103 21.34 -12.38 10.15
CA GLY A 103 21.21 -13.74 9.63
C GLY A 103 21.54 -13.89 8.13
N ILE A 104 21.59 -15.13 7.64
CA ILE A 104 21.84 -15.43 6.22
C ILE A 104 20.81 -14.76 5.31
N VAL A 105 19.53 -14.75 5.72
CA VAL A 105 18.45 -14.13 4.97
C VAL A 105 18.58 -12.61 4.88
N ASP A 106 19.01 -11.93 5.95
CA ASP A 106 19.23 -10.49 5.94
C ASP A 106 20.42 -10.11 5.03
N ARG A 107 21.53 -10.85 5.12
CA ARG A 107 22.69 -10.65 4.23
C ARG A 107 22.35 -10.86 2.76
N ALA A 108 21.45 -11.81 2.45
CA ALA A 108 20.97 -12.01 1.09
C ALA A 108 20.16 -10.81 0.57
N ILE A 109 19.33 -10.20 1.43
CA ILE A 109 18.59 -8.98 1.09
C ILE A 109 19.54 -7.79 0.94
N GLU A 110 20.53 -7.62 1.81
CA GLU A 110 21.54 -6.56 1.69
C GLU A 110 22.34 -6.66 0.39
N ALA A 111 22.69 -7.88 -0.03
CA ALA A 111 23.37 -8.11 -1.31
C ALA A 111 22.47 -7.78 -2.51
N GLU A 112 21.17 -8.08 -2.41
CA GLU A 112 20.20 -7.69 -3.42
C GLU A 112 19.98 -6.18 -3.49
N GLU A 113 19.87 -5.52 -2.33
CA GLU A 113 19.70 -4.08 -2.23
C GLU A 113 20.91 -3.33 -2.79
N ARG A 114 22.14 -3.77 -2.49
CA ARG A 114 23.34 -3.19 -3.13
C ARG A 114 23.35 -3.29 -4.65
N LYS A 115 22.68 -4.30 -5.21
CA LYS A 115 22.62 -4.52 -6.66
C LYS A 115 21.53 -3.69 -7.33
N HIS A 116 20.35 -3.61 -6.72
CA HIS A 116 19.14 -3.09 -7.37
C HIS A 116 18.63 -1.79 -6.76
N GLY A 117 18.92 -1.54 -5.47
CA GLY A 117 18.53 -0.34 -4.73
C GLY A 117 17.02 -0.12 -4.69
N ASP A 118 16.23 -1.20 -4.62
CA ASP A 118 14.79 -1.21 -4.88
C ASP A 118 13.92 -1.76 -3.77
N PHE A 119 14.48 -1.92 -2.58
CA PHE A 119 13.72 -2.22 -1.38
C PHE A 119 13.25 -0.98 -0.63
N MET A 120 12.15 -1.18 0.09
CA MET A 120 11.77 -0.42 1.28
C MET A 120 11.90 -1.37 2.46
N ARG A 121 12.94 -1.16 3.27
CA ARG A 121 13.18 -1.93 4.50
C ARG A 121 12.27 -1.40 5.60
N LEU A 122 11.53 -2.28 6.25
CA LEU A 122 10.64 -1.95 7.35
C LEU A 122 11.24 -2.37 8.68
N ASP A 123 10.97 -1.57 9.72
CA ASP A 123 11.11 -2.00 11.12
C ASP A 123 9.91 -2.88 11.49
N HIS A 124 9.97 -4.12 11.00
CA HIS A 124 8.93 -5.13 11.15
C HIS A 124 9.58 -6.51 11.03
N VAL A 125 9.33 -7.37 12.03
CA VAL A 125 9.76 -8.77 11.97
C VAL A 125 8.86 -9.52 10.98
N GLU A 126 9.46 -10.05 9.91
CA GLU A 126 8.72 -10.88 8.96
C GLU A 126 8.20 -12.16 9.61
N GLY A 127 6.93 -12.47 9.39
CA GLY A 127 6.26 -13.65 9.89
C GLY A 127 4.99 -13.96 9.13
N TYR A 128 4.58 -15.24 9.10
CA TYR A 128 3.42 -15.69 8.33
C TYR A 128 2.10 -15.01 8.75
N LEU A 129 1.92 -14.75 10.05
CA LEU A 129 0.72 -14.11 10.60
C LEU A 129 0.85 -12.59 10.76
N GLU A 130 1.93 -11.99 10.25
CA GLU A 130 2.26 -10.59 10.49
C GLU A 130 1.96 -9.68 9.30
N LEU A 131 1.32 -10.19 8.24
CA LEU A 131 1.01 -9.42 7.01
C LEU A 131 0.22 -8.13 7.30
N SER A 132 -0.80 -8.19 8.14
CA SER A 132 -1.58 -7.01 8.57
C SER A 132 -0.70 -5.98 9.29
N GLY A 133 0.28 -6.45 10.07
CA GLY A 133 1.28 -5.61 10.72
C GLY A 133 2.23 -4.99 9.71
N LYS A 134 2.73 -5.78 8.76
CA LYS A 134 3.60 -5.34 7.68
C LYS A 134 2.97 -4.25 6.83
N THR A 135 1.72 -4.42 6.42
CA THR A 135 0.98 -3.43 5.63
C THR A 135 0.81 -2.12 6.38
N LYS A 136 0.48 -2.21 7.68
CA LYS A 136 0.39 -1.03 8.54
C LYS A 136 1.72 -0.29 8.64
N THR A 137 2.82 -1.01 8.87
CA THR A 137 4.18 -0.44 8.92
C THR A 137 4.59 0.13 7.57
N TYR A 138 4.31 -0.57 6.47
CA TYR A 138 4.55 -0.09 5.11
C TYR A 138 3.91 1.26 4.85
N ILE A 139 2.59 1.38 5.10
CA ILE A 139 1.85 2.61 4.84
C ILE A 139 2.42 3.75 5.71
N ALA A 140 2.67 3.51 6.99
CA ALA A 140 3.25 4.51 7.89
C ALA A 140 4.64 4.97 7.43
N THR A 141 5.52 4.03 7.06
CA THR A 141 6.85 4.32 6.55
C THR A 141 6.80 5.06 5.22
N ALA A 142 5.93 4.65 4.29
CA ALA A 142 5.76 5.30 2.99
C ALA A 142 5.30 6.76 3.14
N VAL A 143 4.31 7.03 4.00
CA VAL A 143 3.86 8.40 4.32
C VAL A 143 4.99 9.23 4.92
N SER A 144 5.83 8.62 5.76
CA SER A 144 6.97 9.32 6.38
C SER A 144 8.08 9.68 5.39
N LEU A 145 8.16 8.98 4.25
CA LEU A 145 9.23 9.14 3.25
C LEU A 145 8.79 9.99 2.05
N TRP A 146 7.59 9.76 1.53
CA TRP A 146 7.07 10.40 0.32
C TRP A 146 5.70 11.03 0.57
N ASP A 147 5.56 12.30 0.19
CA ASP A 147 4.27 12.98 0.12
C ASP A 147 3.60 12.63 -1.22
N ALA A 148 2.62 11.72 -1.22
CA ALA A 148 1.98 11.23 -2.44
C ALA A 148 0.44 11.31 -2.40
N ASP A 149 -0.20 11.47 -3.55
CA ASP A 149 -1.67 11.47 -3.65
C ASP A 149 -2.26 10.08 -3.31
N PHE A 150 -1.59 9.02 -3.74
CA PHE A 150 -1.99 7.63 -3.49
C PHE A 150 -0.86 6.74 -2.96
N TYR A 151 -1.23 5.81 -2.09
CA TYR A 151 -0.38 4.73 -1.60
C TYR A 151 -1.00 3.39 -2.01
N VAL A 152 -0.23 2.57 -2.72
CA VAL A 152 -0.70 1.35 -3.39
C VAL A 152 0.03 0.15 -2.81
N LYS A 153 -0.72 -0.86 -2.37
CA LYS A 153 -0.16 -2.16 -2.00
C LYS A 153 -0.38 -3.15 -3.14
N VAL A 154 0.63 -3.96 -3.43
CA VAL A 154 0.60 -5.03 -4.44
C VAL A 154 1.27 -6.28 -3.88
N ASP A 155 0.75 -7.46 -4.18
CA ASP A 155 1.44 -8.73 -3.89
C ASP A 155 2.52 -9.09 -4.94
N ASP A 156 3.56 -9.80 -4.54
CA ASP A 156 4.69 -10.17 -5.42
C ASP A 156 4.40 -11.28 -6.45
N ASP A 157 3.15 -11.71 -6.55
CA ASP A 157 2.64 -12.62 -7.57
C ASP A 157 1.49 -12.01 -8.38
N VAL A 158 1.48 -10.69 -8.55
CA VAL A 158 0.52 -9.95 -9.39
C VAL A 158 1.24 -9.29 -10.57
N HIS A 159 0.61 -9.31 -11.75
CA HIS A 159 1.04 -8.50 -12.89
C HIS A 159 0.34 -7.14 -12.86
N VAL A 160 1.08 -6.05 -13.07
CA VAL A 160 0.55 -4.68 -13.01
C VAL A 160 0.88 -3.91 -14.30
N ASN A 161 -0.14 -3.26 -14.85
CA ASN A 161 0.00 -2.25 -15.91
C ASN A 161 0.02 -0.85 -15.27
N ILE A 162 1.22 -0.30 -15.07
CA ILE A 162 1.44 0.90 -14.24
C ILE A 162 0.73 2.14 -14.82
N ALA A 163 0.76 2.34 -16.14
CA ALA A 163 0.10 3.47 -16.78
C ALA A 163 -1.42 3.36 -16.70
N THR A 164 -1.94 2.14 -16.87
CA THR A 164 -3.36 1.86 -16.67
C THR A 164 -3.78 2.11 -15.23
N LEU A 165 -3.02 1.63 -14.24
CA LEU A 165 -3.24 1.95 -12.83
C LEU A 165 -3.23 3.45 -12.57
N GLY A 166 -2.24 4.17 -13.11
CA GLY A 166 -2.15 5.62 -12.96
C GLY A 166 -3.35 6.36 -13.56
N LYS A 167 -3.84 5.95 -14.74
CA LYS A 167 -5.06 6.52 -15.35
C LYS A 167 -6.32 6.25 -14.55
N ILE A 168 -6.36 5.17 -13.77
CA ILE A 168 -7.48 4.88 -12.86
C ILE A 168 -7.41 5.85 -11.69
N LEU A 169 -6.25 5.95 -11.03
CA LEU A 169 -6.09 6.77 -9.83
C LEU A 169 -6.16 8.28 -10.11
N SER A 170 -5.72 8.75 -11.28
CA SER A 170 -5.77 10.18 -11.63
C SER A 170 -7.18 10.76 -11.62
N LYS A 171 -8.20 9.93 -11.90
CA LYS A 171 -9.62 10.32 -11.83
C LYS A 171 -10.12 10.61 -10.42
N HIS A 172 -9.31 10.30 -9.41
CA HIS A 172 -9.70 10.34 -8.00
C HIS A 172 -8.79 11.23 -7.15
N VAL A 173 -7.78 11.89 -7.73
CA VAL A 173 -6.83 12.76 -7.00
C VAL A 173 -7.52 13.91 -6.26
N SER A 174 -8.60 14.45 -6.81
CA SER A 174 -9.35 15.55 -6.18
C SER A 174 -10.24 15.11 -5.02
N LYS A 175 -10.29 13.81 -4.70
CA LYS A 175 -11.15 13.25 -3.65
C LYS A 175 -10.32 12.91 -2.40
N PRO A 176 -10.71 13.37 -1.20
CA PRO A 176 -9.87 13.29 -0.01
C PRO A 176 -9.69 11.86 0.50
N ARG A 177 -10.78 11.11 0.72
CA ARG A 177 -10.81 9.80 1.37
C ARG A 177 -11.25 8.71 0.41
N VAL A 178 -10.35 8.29 -0.46
CA VAL A 178 -10.60 7.25 -1.47
C VAL A 178 -9.95 5.95 -1.06
N TYR A 179 -10.74 4.88 -1.01
CA TYR A 179 -10.26 3.51 -0.95
C TYR A 179 -10.72 2.80 -2.22
N ILE A 180 -9.77 2.43 -3.07
CA ILE A 180 -10.04 1.87 -4.39
C ILE A 180 -9.38 0.50 -4.55
N GLY A 181 -10.12 -0.42 -5.14
CA GLY A 181 -9.68 -1.78 -5.38
C GLY A 181 -10.78 -2.59 -6.04
N CYS A 182 -10.54 -3.89 -6.16
CA CYS A 182 -11.61 -4.81 -6.52
C CYS A 182 -12.41 -5.16 -5.27
N MET A 183 -13.55 -4.51 -5.08
CA MET A 183 -14.30 -4.59 -3.84
C MET A 183 -15.05 -5.93 -3.77
N LYS A 184 -14.99 -6.56 -2.60
CA LYS A 184 -15.61 -7.85 -2.31
C LYS A 184 -16.23 -7.86 -0.92
N SER A 185 -17.11 -8.82 -0.72
CA SER A 185 -17.59 -9.27 0.58
C SER A 185 -17.70 -10.79 0.48
N GLY A 186 -17.20 -11.50 1.48
CA GLY A 186 -17.14 -12.96 1.50
C GLY A 186 -17.50 -13.50 2.88
N PRO A 187 -17.77 -14.81 3.00
CA PRO A 187 -18.06 -15.43 4.28
C PRO A 187 -16.91 -15.16 5.26
N VAL A 188 -17.26 -14.90 6.52
CA VAL A 188 -16.27 -14.87 7.60
C VAL A 188 -15.70 -16.29 7.75
N LEU A 189 -14.37 -16.40 7.81
CA LEU A 189 -13.68 -17.69 7.88
C LEU A 189 -13.64 -18.17 9.34
N SER A 190 -14.76 -18.67 9.84
CA SER A 190 -14.94 -19.08 11.24
C SER A 190 -14.63 -20.56 11.52
N ASP A 191 -14.33 -21.35 10.49
CA ASP A 191 -13.95 -22.75 10.64
C ASP A 191 -12.44 -22.87 10.90
N LYS A 192 -12.03 -23.60 11.94
CA LYS A 192 -10.62 -23.76 12.33
C LYS A 192 -9.80 -24.53 11.30
N ASP A 193 -10.47 -25.34 10.47
CA ASP A 193 -9.81 -26.19 9.49
C ASP A 193 -9.57 -25.48 8.14
N VAL A 194 -10.15 -24.29 7.94
CA VAL A 194 -9.90 -23.52 6.72
C VAL A 194 -8.64 -22.68 6.82
N ARG A 195 -7.96 -22.56 5.68
CA ARG A 195 -6.86 -21.60 5.52
C ARG A 195 -7.39 -20.20 5.85
N TYR A 196 -6.63 -19.45 6.64
CA TYR A 196 -6.99 -18.10 7.10
C TYR A 196 -8.20 -18.04 8.04
N TYR A 197 -8.45 -19.10 8.81
CA TYR A 197 -9.32 -19.05 9.98
C TYR A 197 -9.09 -17.77 10.78
N GLU A 198 -10.16 -17.07 11.11
CA GLU A 198 -10.16 -15.85 11.91
C GLU A 198 -10.54 -16.20 13.37
N PRO A 199 -9.57 -16.21 14.32
CA PRO A 199 -9.84 -16.51 15.73
C PRO A 199 -10.87 -15.57 16.35
N GLU A 200 -10.94 -14.33 15.86
CA GLU A 200 -11.86 -13.31 16.35
C GLU A 200 -13.08 -13.15 15.43
N HIS A 201 -13.48 -14.20 14.71
CA HIS A 201 -14.60 -14.19 13.77
C HIS A 201 -15.91 -13.71 14.41
N TRP A 202 -16.08 -13.94 15.71
CA TRP A 202 -17.24 -13.48 16.49
C TRP A 202 -17.43 -11.95 16.49
N LYS A 203 -16.38 -11.16 16.20
CA LYS A 203 -16.47 -9.70 16.05
C LYS A 203 -17.20 -9.26 14.79
N PHE A 204 -17.37 -10.14 13.81
CA PHE A 204 -18.09 -9.88 12.57
C PHE A 204 -19.58 -10.25 12.67
N GLY A 205 -20.05 -10.54 13.88
CA GLY A 205 -21.44 -10.88 14.21
C GLY A 205 -21.69 -12.38 14.18
N ASP A 206 -22.92 -12.76 13.83
CA ASP A 206 -23.41 -14.13 13.96
C ASP A 206 -22.90 -15.07 12.86
N ALA A 207 -23.06 -16.37 13.10
CA ALA A 207 -22.72 -17.40 12.13
C ALA A 207 -23.45 -17.18 10.79
N GLY A 208 -22.69 -17.24 9.70
CA GLY A 208 -23.20 -16.96 8.34
C GLY A 208 -23.01 -15.51 7.89
N ASN A 209 -22.56 -14.62 8.78
CA ASN A 209 -22.19 -13.26 8.39
C ASN A 209 -21.02 -13.23 7.40
N LYS A 210 -20.97 -12.11 6.67
CA LYS A 210 -19.91 -11.81 5.73
C LYS A 210 -19.02 -10.72 6.31
N TYR A 211 -17.75 -10.72 5.90
CA TYR A 211 -16.90 -9.56 6.10
C TYR A 211 -17.55 -8.32 5.46
N PHE A 212 -17.35 -7.16 6.09
CA PHE A 212 -17.72 -5.87 5.49
C PHE A 212 -17.09 -5.71 4.10
N ARG A 213 -17.60 -4.76 3.32
CA ARG A 213 -17.07 -4.46 1.99
C ARG A 213 -15.61 -3.99 2.10
N HIS A 214 -14.69 -4.69 1.44
CA HIS A 214 -13.27 -4.35 1.39
C HIS A 214 -12.68 -4.69 0.02
N ALA A 215 -11.57 -4.07 -0.36
CA ALA A 215 -10.82 -4.44 -1.56
C ALA A 215 -10.09 -5.76 -1.36
N THR A 216 -9.91 -6.53 -2.43
CA THR A 216 -9.08 -7.75 -2.38
C THR A 216 -7.60 -7.43 -2.13
N GLY A 217 -6.91 -8.31 -1.41
CA GLY A 217 -5.52 -8.09 -0.99
C GLY A 217 -4.49 -7.97 -2.11
N GLN A 218 -4.73 -8.53 -3.30
CA GLN A 218 -3.73 -8.58 -4.39
C GLN A 218 -3.28 -7.19 -4.85
N LEU A 219 -4.21 -6.25 -4.96
CA LEU A 219 -3.92 -4.85 -5.25
C LEU A 219 -5.05 -3.94 -4.75
N TYR A 220 -4.68 -2.90 -4.02
CA TYR A 220 -5.56 -1.79 -3.66
C TYR A 220 -4.75 -0.50 -3.54
N ALA A 221 -5.44 0.64 -3.63
CA ALA A 221 -4.86 1.95 -3.35
C ALA A 221 -5.73 2.73 -2.37
N ILE A 222 -5.06 3.56 -1.58
CA ILE A 222 -5.69 4.49 -0.64
C ILE A 222 -5.15 5.89 -0.89
N SER A 223 -6.00 6.90 -0.72
CA SER A 223 -5.58 8.30 -0.81
C SER A 223 -4.67 8.70 0.36
N LYS A 224 -3.97 9.82 0.21
CA LYS A 224 -3.12 10.42 1.23
C LYS A 224 -3.79 10.54 2.60
N ASP A 225 -5.05 10.96 2.66
CA ASP A 225 -5.75 11.18 3.93
C ASP A 225 -5.92 9.86 4.70
N LEU A 226 -6.28 8.78 4.01
CA LEU A 226 -6.42 7.46 4.62
C LEU A 226 -5.07 6.87 5.01
N ALA A 227 -4.04 7.06 4.19
CA ALA A 227 -2.68 6.63 4.53
C ALA A 227 -2.14 7.37 5.76
N THR A 228 -2.42 8.68 5.85
CA THR A 228 -2.06 9.53 6.99
C THR A 228 -2.82 9.11 8.24
N TYR A 229 -4.12 8.81 8.13
CA TYR A 229 -4.92 8.26 9.21
C TYR A 229 -4.32 6.95 9.75
N ILE A 230 -3.90 6.03 8.87
CA ILE A 230 -3.23 4.80 9.28
C ILE A 230 -1.92 5.10 10.01
N SER A 231 -1.09 5.99 9.46
CA SER A 231 0.20 6.35 10.06
C SER A 231 0.05 6.89 11.47
N ILE A 232 -0.89 7.81 11.69
CA ILE A 232 -1.16 8.45 12.99
C ILE A 232 -1.74 7.44 13.99
N ASN A 233 -2.69 6.61 13.56
CA ASN A 233 -3.45 5.73 14.46
C ASN A 233 -2.89 4.31 14.55
N ARG A 234 -1.74 4.03 13.95
CA ARG A 234 -1.19 2.67 13.79
C ARG A 234 -1.14 1.83 15.07
N HIS A 235 -0.98 2.45 16.24
CA HIS A 235 -0.88 1.75 17.51
C HIS A 235 -2.22 1.18 18.01
N VAL A 236 -3.35 1.73 17.56
CA VAL A 236 -4.70 1.28 17.94
C VAL A 236 -5.42 0.51 16.84
N LEU A 237 -4.89 0.55 15.60
CA LEU A 237 -5.45 -0.21 14.48
C LEU A 237 -5.26 -1.72 14.68
N HIS A 238 -6.39 -2.39 14.86
CA HIS A 238 -6.49 -3.82 15.09
C HIS A 238 -6.05 -4.63 13.86
N LYS A 239 -5.48 -5.81 14.08
CA LYS A 239 -4.98 -6.69 13.02
C LYS A 239 -5.79 -7.99 13.05
N TYR A 240 -6.56 -8.23 12.00
CA TYR A 240 -7.16 -9.54 11.71
C TYR A 240 -6.16 -10.42 10.95
N ILE A 241 -6.46 -11.72 10.85
CA ILE A 241 -5.60 -12.69 10.14
C ILE A 241 -5.47 -12.34 8.66
N ASN A 242 -6.58 -11.92 8.06
CA ASN A 242 -6.59 -11.45 6.68
C ASN A 242 -6.19 -9.97 6.63
N GLU A 243 -5.14 -9.66 5.87
CA GLU A 243 -4.60 -8.30 5.75
C GLU A 243 -5.60 -7.35 5.09
N ASP A 244 -6.33 -7.82 4.08
CA ASP A 244 -7.27 -7.02 3.31
C ASP A 244 -8.54 -6.73 4.11
N VAL A 245 -8.98 -7.69 4.92
CA VAL A 245 -9.99 -7.48 5.97
C VAL A 245 -9.48 -6.47 6.99
N SER A 246 -8.24 -6.59 7.48
CA SER A 246 -7.67 -5.62 8.43
C SER A 246 -7.76 -4.20 7.90
N LEU A 247 -7.28 -3.97 6.67
CA LEU A 247 -7.33 -2.66 6.04
C LEU A 247 -8.77 -2.11 5.95
N GLY A 248 -9.71 -2.91 5.45
CA GLY A 248 -11.10 -2.46 5.32
C GLY A 248 -11.74 -2.14 6.68
N SER A 249 -11.37 -2.85 7.75
CA SER A 249 -11.89 -2.58 9.10
C SER A 249 -11.47 -1.21 9.63
N TRP A 250 -10.31 -0.71 9.20
CA TRP A 250 -9.80 0.60 9.64
C TRP A 250 -10.62 1.75 9.05
N PHE A 251 -11.39 1.49 7.99
CA PHE A 251 -12.14 2.48 7.24
C PHE A 251 -13.66 2.41 7.46
N ILE A 252 -14.18 1.34 8.06
CA ILE A 252 -15.64 1.13 8.20
C ILE A 252 -16.34 2.23 9.01
N GLY A 253 -15.65 2.83 9.98
CA GLY A 253 -16.17 3.93 10.81
C GLY A 253 -15.86 5.32 10.26
N LEU A 254 -15.27 5.40 9.07
CA LEU A 254 -14.86 6.66 8.44
C LEU A 254 -15.73 6.94 7.21
N ASP A 255 -15.89 8.21 6.86
CA ASP A 255 -16.59 8.66 5.66
C ASP A 255 -15.71 8.45 4.40
N VAL A 256 -15.54 7.19 4.00
CA VAL A 256 -14.64 6.77 2.90
C VAL A 256 -15.43 6.44 1.63
N GLU A 257 -14.99 7.00 0.51
CA GLU A 257 -15.47 6.59 -0.80
C GLU A 257 -14.82 5.26 -1.21
N HIS A 258 -15.61 4.20 -1.18
CA HIS A 258 -15.21 2.87 -1.65
C HIS A 258 -15.46 2.75 -3.16
N ILE A 259 -14.38 2.64 -3.93
CA ILE A 259 -14.44 2.53 -5.38
C ILE A 259 -14.16 1.09 -5.80
N ASP A 260 -15.15 0.44 -6.41
CA ASP A 260 -15.05 -0.90 -6.98
C ASP A 260 -14.61 -0.83 -8.44
N ASP A 261 -13.31 -0.98 -8.70
CA ASP A 261 -12.78 -1.05 -10.07
C ASP A 261 -12.34 -2.48 -10.42
N ARG A 262 -13.14 -3.15 -11.25
CA ARG A 262 -12.91 -4.53 -11.68
C ARG A 262 -11.69 -4.71 -12.58
N ARG A 263 -11.05 -3.64 -13.04
CA ARG A 263 -9.76 -3.70 -13.76
C ARG A 263 -8.57 -3.95 -12.82
N LEU A 264 -8.80 -3.92 -11.50
CA LEU A 264 -7.79 -4.22 -10.47
C LEU A 264 -7.83 -5.70 -10.02
N CYS A 265 -8.58 -6.56 -10.70
CA CYS A 265 -8.68 -7.99 -10.38
C CYS A 265 -9.06 -8.87 -11.58
N CYS A 266 -8.46 -8.60 -12.74
CA CYS A 266 -8.68 -9.44 -13.91
C CYS A 266 -8.04 -10.81 -13.72
N GLY A 267 -8.62 -11.84 -14.34
CA GLY A 267 -7.95 -13.12 -14.52
C GLY A 267 -6.72 -12.97 -15.43
N THR A 268 -5.78 -13.89 -15.30
CA THR A 268 -4.69 -14.05 -16.28
C THR A 268 -5.26 -14.49 -17.65
N PRO A 269 -4.44 -14.61 -18.72
CA PRO A 269 -4.96 -15.00 -20.04
C PRO A 269 -5.84 -16.25 -20.00
N PRO A 270 -6.96 -16.26 -20.74
CA PRO A 270 -7.33 -15.27 -21.76
C PRO A 270 -8.11 -14.04 -21.27
N ASP A 271 -8.47 -13.94 -19.97
CA ASP A 271 -9.40 -12.90 -19.49
C ASP A 271 -8.84 -11.47 -19.66
N CYS A 272 -7.64 -11.21 -19.15
CA CYS A 272 -7.02 -9.88 -19.29
C CYS A 272 -6.77 -9.48 -20.76
N GLU A 273 -6.54 -10.46 -21.65
CA GLU A 273 -6.31 -10.23 -23.08
C GLU A 273 -7.61 -9.81 -23.77
N TRP A 274 -8.70 -10.54 -23.56
CA TRP A 274 -10.01 -10.19 -24.10
C TRP A 274 -10.51 -8.83 -23.58
N LYS A 275 -10.28 -8.54 -22.30
CA LYS A 275 -10.62 -7.23 -21.72
C LYS A 275 -9.82 -6.10 -22.36
N ALA A 276 -8.54 -6.31 -22.62
CA ALA A 276 -7.72 -5.32 -23.33
C ALA A 276 -8.20 -5.10 -24.77
N GLN A 277 -8.54 -6.16 -25.50
CA GLN A 277 -9.11 -6.08 -26.85
C GLN A 277 -10.45 -5.33 -26.89
N ALA A 278 -11.25 -5.45 -25.83
CA ALA A 278 -12.50 -4.71 -25.65
C ALA A 278 -12.31 -3.26 -25.15
N GLY A 279 -11.07 -2.76 -25.08
CA GLY A 279 -10.76 -1.39 -24.61
C GLY A 279 -10.80 -1.22 -23.08
N ASN A 280 -10.95 -2.32 -22.32
CA ASN A 280 -10.99 -2.35 -20.87
C ASN A 280 -9.70 -2.94 -20.28
N THR A 281 -8.54 -2.41 -20.70
CA THR A 281 -7.23 -2.87 -20.22
C THR A 281 -7.20 -2.95 -18.70
N CYS A 282 -6.74 -4.10 -18.20
CA CYS A 282 -6.62 -4.37 -16.77
C CYS A 282 -5.40 -3.66 -16.19
N ALA A 283 -5.55 -3.06 -15.03
CA ALA A 283 -4.44 -2.52 -14.25
C ALA A 283 -3.75 -3.62 -13.44
N ALA A 284 -4.48 -4.65 -13.01
CA ALA A 284 -3.91 -5.81 -12.31
C ALA A 284 -4.50 -7.12 -12.82
N SER A 285 -3.66 -8.14 -12.96
CA SER A 285 -4.05 -9.48 -13.40
C SER A 285 -3.47 -10.57 -12.48
N PHE A 286 -4.32 -11.50 -12.02
CA PHE A 286 -3.94 -12.63 -11.16
C PHE A 286 -5.02 -13.74 -11.18
N ASP A 287 -4.70 -14.92 -10.63
CA ASP A 287 -5.63 -16.05 -10.58
C ASP A 287 -6.28 -16.19 -9.20
N TRP A 288 -7.61 -16.18 -9.14
CA TRP A 288 -8.36 -16.41 -7.89
C TRP A 288 -8.02 -17.76 -7.24
N LYS A 289 -7.78 -18.80 -8.06
CA LYS A 289 -7.45 -20.15 -7.59
C LYS A 289 -6.20 -20.19 -6.71
N CYS A 290 -5.20 -19.37 -7.03
CA CYS A 290 -3.93 -19.30 -6.31
C CYS A 290 -3.82 -18.07 -5.41
N SER A 291 -4.84 -17.20 -5.40
CA SER A 291 -4.82 -15.89 -4.72
C SER A 291 -3.65 -15.01 -5.17
N GLY A 292 -3.31 -15.09 -6.46
CA GLY A 292 -2.11 -14.58 -7.11
C GLY A 292 -1.93 -15.30 -8.45
N ILE A 293 -0.94 -14.95 -9.27
CA ILE A 293 -0.61 -15.71 -10.49
C ILE A 293 -0.10 -17.09 -10.06
N CYS A 294 -0.75 -18.16 -10.53
CA CYS A 294 -0.28 -19.51 -10.27
C CYS A 294 1.13 -19.70 -10.88
N ASN A 295 2.06 -20.33 -10.16
CA ASN A 295 3.47 -20.47 -10.58
C ASN A 295 4.09 -19.14 -11.08
N SER A 296 3.86 -18.05 -10.33
CA SER A 296 4.18 -16.67 -10.74
C SER A 296 5.61 -16.42 -11.19
N VAL A 297 6.59 -17.20 -10.73
CA VAL A 297 7.99 -17.08 -11.18
C VAL A 297 8.09 -17.25 -12.70
N GLU A 298 7.32 -18.18 -13.27
CA GLU A 298 7.34 -18.53 -14.69
C GLU A 298 6.21 -17.81 -15.43
N ASN A 299 4.99 -17.87 -14.89
CA ASN A 299 3.79 -17.46 -15.63
C ASN A 299 3.64 -15.94 -15.77
N ILE A 300 4.23 -15.13 -14.88
CA ILE A 300 4.13 -13.67 -14.99
C ILE A 300 4.69 -13.13 -16.31
N TRP A 301 5.67 -13.83 -16.90
CA TRP A 301 6.22 -13.48 -18.20
C TRP A 301 5.18 -13.62 -19.32
N GLU A 302 4.43 -14.74 -19.33
CA GLU A 302 3.36 -14.94 -20.31
C GLU A 302 2.24 -13.90 -20.13
N VAL A 303 1.82 -13.66 -18.88
CA VAL A 303 0.81 -12.63 -18.57
C VAL A 303 1.28 -11.27 -19.07
N HIS A 304 2.55 -10.91 -18.84
CA HIS A 304 3.11 -9.64 -19.29
C HIS A 304 3.13 -9.52 -20.81
N ASN A 305 3.48 -10.58 -21.54
CA ASN A 305 3.53 -10.51 -23.00
C ASN A 305 2.13 -10.40 -23.65
N ARG A 306 1.11 -11.00 -23.03
CA ARG A 306 -0.25 -11.06 -23.60
C ARG A 306 -1.17 -9.94 -23.11
N CYS A 307 -0.96 -9.50 -21.87
CA CYS A 307 -1.83 -8.52 -21.20
C CYS A 307 -1.10 -7.24 -20.79
N GLY A 308 0.21 -7.17 -21.01
CA GLY A 308 1.00 -5.98 -20.75
C GLY A 308 0.58 -4.82 -21.65
N GLU A 309 0.50 -3.63 -21.05
CA GLU A 309 0.43 -2.39 -21.82
C GLU A 309 1.74 -2.15 -22.58
N SER A 310 1.68 -1.39 -23.69
CA SER A 310 2.89 -1.00 -24.41
C SER A 310 3.84 -0.23 -23.50
N GLU A 311 5.16 -0.50 -23.57
CA GLU A 311 6.17 0.22 -22.79
C GLU A 311 6.06 1.75 -22.94
N LYS A 312 5.59 2.24 -24.09
CA LYS A 312 5.39 3.67 -24.36
C LYS A 312 4.23 4.29 -23.58
N SER A 313 3.26 3.48 -23.17
CA SER A 313 2.03 3.93 -22.48
C SER A 313 2.37 4.70 -21.21
N LEU A 314 3.33 4.21 -20.43
CA LEU A 314 3.76 4.83 -19.18
C LEU A 314 4.36 6.22 -19.40
N TRP A 315 5.12 6.40 -20.48
CA TRP A 315 5.83 7.64 -20.75
C TRP A 315 4.95 8.69 -21.43
N ILE A 316 3.99 8.27 -22.26
CA ILE A 316 3.05 9.16 -22.96
C ILE A 316 1.90 9.62 -22.05
N SER A 317 1.54 8.82 -21.04
CA SER A 317 0.41 9.16 -20.16
C SER A 317 0.71 10.41 -19.32
N SER A 318 -0.27 11.32 -19.27
CA SER A 318 -0.38 12.36 -18.25
C SER A 318 -1.33 11.87 -17.15
N PHE A 319 -0.95 12.12 -15.90
CA PHE A 319 -1.74 11.78 -14.71
C PHE A 319 -2.12 13.06 -14.00
#